data_AF-A0A7X3MJ11-F1
#
_entry.id   AF-A0A7X3MJ11-F1
#
_cell.length_a   1.000
_cell.length_b   1.000
_cell.length_c   1.000
_cell.angle_alpha   90.00
_cell.angle_beta   90.00
_cell.angle_gamma   90.00
#
_symmetry.space_group_name_H-M   'P 1'
#
loop_
_entity.id
_entity.type
_entity.pdbx_description
1 polymer ?
#
loop_
_entity_poly.entity_id
_entity_poly.type
_entity_poly.pdbx_seq_one_letter_code
_entity_poly.pdbx_strand_id
1 'polypeptide(L)' 'MIKIVFKNGRVDEWSKEEYSDYKYDGKCFIVIKDNQWIGFYNMDSITSITIK' A
#
# COMPACT_ATOMS: atom_id res chain seq x y z
N MET A 1 -5.73 -6.73 -5.39
CA MET A 1 -6.17 -5.34 -5.15
C MET A 1 -5.68 -4.97 -3.76
N ILE A 2 -4.98 -3.86 -3.65
CA ILE A 2 -4.63 -3.27 -2.37
C ILE A 2 -5.43 -1.97 -2.25
N LYS A 3 -6.14 -1.78 -1.14
CA LYS A 3 -6.84 -0.53 -0.82
C LYS A 3 -6.27 0.03 0.47
N ILE A 4 -5.82 1.28 0.43
CA ILE A 4 -5.19 1.98 1.55
C ILE A 4 -6.08 3.17 1.89
N VAL A 5 -6.59 3.21 3.11
CA VAL A 5 -7.39 4.31 3.62
C VAL A 5 -6.56 5.10 4.62
N PHE A 6 -6.37 6.38 4.36
CA PHE A 6 -5.59 7.28 5.21
C PHE A 6 -6.45 7.92 6.29
N LYS A 7 -5.81 8.39 7.37
CA LYS A 7 -6.49 9.09 8.48
C LYS A 7 -7.18 10.39 8.05
N ASN A 8 -6.69 11.01 6.98
CA ASN A 8 -7.30 12.22 6.40
C ASN A 8 -8.47 11.91 5.43
N GLY A 9 -8.89 10.65 5.30
CA GLY A 9 -9.97 10.23 4.41
C GLY A 9 -9.56 10.00 2.95
N ARG A 10 -8.30 10.27 2.57
CA ARG A 10 -7.78 9.89 1.26
C ARG A 10 -7.80 8.37 1.12
N VAL A 11 -8.03 7.89 -0.09
CA VAL A 11 -7.97 6.47 -0.45
C VAL A 11 -7.03 6.31 -1.64
N ASP A 12 -6.07 5.41 -1.53
CA ASP A 12 -5.25 4.94 -2.63
C ASP A 12 -5.58 3.48 -2.93
N GLU A 13 -5.65 3.11 -4.21
CA GLU A 13 -5.98 1.76 -4.66
C GLU A 13 -4.95 1.28 -5.68
N TRP A 14 -4.57 0.00 -5.57
CA TRP A 14 -3.69 -0.70 -6.51
C TRP A 14 -4.40 -1.90 -7.09
N SER A 15 -4.50 -1.95 -8.42
CA SER A 15 -5.01 -3.07 -9.20
C SER A 15 -3.94 -4.16 -9.36
N LYS A 16 -4.33 -5.41 -9.63
CA LYS A 16 -3.38 -6.54 -9.74
C LYS A 16 -2.37 -6.39 -10.90
N GLU A 17 -2.65 -5.53 -11.87
CA GLU A 17 -1.76 -5.22 -12.99
C GLU A 17 -0.72 -4.13 -12.63
N GLU A 18 -0.95 -3.41 -11.54
CA GLU A 18 -0.17 -2.24 -11.11
C GLU A 18 0.91 -2.60 -10.09
N TYR A 19 0.89 -3.81 -9.52
CA TYR A 19 1.91 -4.29 -8.58
C TYR A 19 2.15 -5.79 -8.75
N SER A 20 3.36 -6.24 -8.44
CA SER A 20 3.73 -7.65 -8.39
C SER A 20 3.75 -8.22 -6.98
N ASP A 21 4.08 -7.40 -5.97
CA ASP A 21 4.17 -7.83 -4.57
C ASP A 21 3.99 -6.65 -3.60
N TYR A 22 3.94 -6.94 -2.29
CA TYR A 22 3.96 -5.93 -1.24
C TYR A 22 4.74 -6.43 0.00
N LYS A 23 5.28 -5.48 0.78
CA LYS A 23 5.99 -5.76 2.02
C LYS A 23 5.44 -4.92 3.16
N TYR A 24 5.36 -5.52 4.34
CA TYR A 24 5.02 -4.85 5.59
C TYR A 24 6.08 -5.13 6.64
N ASP A 25 6.66 -4.09 7.23
CA ASP A 25 7.73 -4.20 8.24
C ASP A 25 7.31 -3.77 9.66
N GLY A 26 6.04 -3.41 9.85
CA GLY A 26 5.50 -2.89 11.11
C GLY A 26 5.40 -1.36 11.19
N LYS A 27 6.18 -0.62 10.40
CA LYS A 27 6.17 0.86 10.35
C LYS A 27 5.77 1.40 8.99
N CYS A 28 6.05 0.63 7.94
CA CYS A 28 5.81 1.00 6.56
C CYS A 28 5.12 -0.16 5.81
N PHE A 29 4.28 0.24 4.87
CA PHE A 29 3.72 -0.65 3.86
C PHE A 29 4.28 -0.24 2.49
N ILE A 30 4.85 -1.20 1.77
CA ILE A 30 5.58 -0.96 0.51
C ILE A 30 4.91 -1.77 -0.58
N VAL A 31 4.58 -1.12 -1.69
CA VAL A 31 4.04 -1.76 -2.89
C VAL A 31 5.16 -1.89 -3.92
N ILE A 32 5.30 -3.09 -4.48
CA ILE A 32 6.43 -3.48 -5.32
C ILE A 32 5.91 -3.89 -6.70
N LYS A 33 6.57 -3.42 -7.76
CA LYS A 33 6.40 -3.92 -9.13
C LYS A 33 7.76 -4.15 -9.76
N ASP A 34 7.98 -5.33 -10.32
CA ASP A 34 9.23 -5.68 -11.03
C ASP A 34 10.49 -5.39 -10.18
N ASN A 35 10.46 -5.80 -8.90
CA ASN A 35 11.47 -5.53 -7.87
C ASN A 35 11.73 -4.05 -7.53
N GLN A 36 10.91 -3.12 -8.01
CA GLN A 36 10.99 -1.70 -7.68
C GLN A 36 9.89 -1.29 -6.70
N TRP A 37 10.23 -0.39 -5.77
CA TRP A 37 9.25 0.19 -4.85
C TRP A 37 8.50 1.31 -5.57
N ILE A 38 7.21 1.08 -5.79
CA ILE A 38 6.32 2.01 -6.50
C ILE A 38 5.34 2.71 -5.57
N GLY A 39 5.19 2.20 -4.34
CA GLY A 39 4.41 2.82 -3.28
C GLY A 39 5.11 2.66 -1.94
N PHE A 40 5.17 3.73 -1.16
CA PHE A 40 5.77 3.72 0.18
C PHE A 40 4.86 4.49 1.13
N TYR A 41 4.31 3.78 2.12
CA TYR A 41 3.25 4.30 2.97
C TYR A 41 3.63 4.21 4.44
N ASN A 42 3.57 5.34 5.15
CA ASN A 42 3.77 5.40 6.59
C ASN A 42 2.50 4.93 7.32
N MET A 43 2.64 3.89 8.16
CA MET A 43 1.52 3.33 8.93
C MET A 43 0.90 4.33 9.91
N ASP A 44 1.66 5.32 10.40
CA ASP A 44 1.13 6.38 11.26
C ASP A 44 0.09 7.26 10.54
N SER A 45 0.13 7.30 9.20
CA SER A 45 -0.81 8.06 8.37
C SER A 45 -2.00 7.23 7.87
N ILE A 46 -1.97 5.92 8.08
CA ILE A 46 -2.94 4.96 7.55
C ILE A 46 -3.94 4.57 8.63
N THR A 47 -5.21 4.46 8.24
CA THR A 47 -6.30 3.92 9.06
C THR A 47 -6.43 2.42 8.84
N SER A 48 -6.39 1.96 7.58
CA SER A 48 -6.49 0.55 7.23
C SER A 48 -5.89 0.21 5.88
N ILE A 49 -5.49 -1.05 5.73
CA ILE A 49 -5.05 -1.65 4.47
C ILE A 49 -5.88 -2.91 4.26
N THR A 50 -6.55 -3.01 3.11
CA THR A 50 -7.34 -4.18 2.73
C THR A 50 -6.72 -4.81 1.48
N ILE A 51 -6.46 -6.11 1.54
CA ILE A 51 -5.84 -6.88 0.45
C ILE A 51 -6.84 -7.95 -0.02
N LYS A 52 -7.08 -8.01 -1.33
CA LYS A 52 -7.97 -8.98 -2.00
C LYS A 52 -7.35 -9.59 -3.26
#